data_AF-A0A2D6EEP4-F1
#
_entry.id   AF-A0A2D6EEP4-F1
#
_cell.length_a   1.000
_cell.length_b   1.000
_cell.length_c   1.000
_cell.angle_alpha   90.00
_cell.angle_beta   90.00
_cell.angle_gamma   90.00
#
_symmetry.space_group_name_H-M   'P 1'
#
loop_
_entity.id
_entity.type
_entity.pdbx_description
1 polymer ?
#
loop_
_entity_poly.entity_id
_entity_poly.type
_entity_poly.pdbx_seq_one_letter_code
_entity_poly.pdbx_strand_id
1 'polypeptide(L)'
;MATTQNGFGEGPLDTSLMARYQVMFDAYALGGNSAVVKIHDRISEEQGTGAELRPDAALFLLVNADHMLIRPHTSSLSNVSWLPDPVESAVSVEHVDFEANVMEALSIILESMDEADEPRPRSSHAVMRAIEREWPKLAQIFSWA
;
A
#
# COMPACT_ATOMS: atom_id res chain seq x y z
N MET A 1 36.83 -9.14 26.38
CA MET A 1 35.60 -8.33 26.17
C MET A 1 35.54 -7.99 24.70
N ALA A 2 34.68 -8.67 23.94
CA ALA A 2 34.45 -8.38 22.53
C ALA A 2 33.27 -7.42 22.45
N THR A 3 33.52 -6.22 21.95
CA THR A 3 32.50 -5.19 21.71
C THR A 3 31.85 -5.53 20.37
N THR A 4 30.67 -6.15 20.39
CA THR A 4 29.86 -6.34 19.19
C THR A 4 29.29 -4.99 18.79
N GLN A 5 29.86 -4.38 17.74
CA GLN A 5 29.24 -3.24 17.07
C GLN A 5 27.96 -3.75 16.39
N ASN A 6 26.80 -3.42 16.95
CA ASN A 6 25.52 -3.52 16.25
C ASN A 6 25.48 -2.43 15.17
N GLY A 7 26.10 -2.71 14.03
CA GLY A 7 25.96 -1.93 12.81
C GLY A 7 24.59 -2.19 12.18
N PHE A 8 23.55 -1.57 12.72
CA PHE A 8 22.30 -1.42 11.99
C PHE A 8 22.50 -0.36 10.89
N GLY A 9 22.93 -0.82 9.71
CA GLY A 9 22.23 -0.48 8.48
C GLY A 9 22.58 0.79 7.70
N GLU A 10 23.75 1.41 7.87
CA GLU A 10 24.26 2.45 6.94
C GLU A 10 25.01 1.86 5.73
N GLY A 11 24.67 0.64 5.32
CA GLY A 11 25.21 0.02 4.11
C GLY A 11 24.38 0.35 2.87
N PRO A 12 24.97 0.41 1.66
CA PRO A 12 24.19 0.53 0.44
C PRO A 12 23.19 -0.64 0.34
N LEU A 13 21.95 -0.32 -0.05
CA LEU A 13 20.88 -1.30 -0.24
C LEU A 13 21.32 -2.40 -1.21
N ASP A 14 21.05 -3.65 -0.86
CA ASP A 14 21.33 -4.81 -1.71
C ASP A 14 20.58 -4.66 -3.05
N THR A 15 21.35 -4.48 -4.13
CA THR A 15 20.84 -4.27 -5.48
C THR A 15 20.07 -5.48 -5.99
N SER A 16 20.44 -6.71 -5.56
CA SER A 16 19.70 -7.93 -5.90
C SER A 16 18.32 -7.92 -5.24
N LEU A 17 18.24 -7.45 -3.99
CA LEU A 17 16.98 -7.34 -3.27
C LEU A 17 16.07 -6.27 -3.89
N MET A 18 16.61 -5.11 -4.26
CA MET A 18 15.84 -4.06 -4.95
C MET A 18 15.26 -4.54 -6.28
N ALA A 19 16.04 -5.28 -7.08
CA ALA A 19 15.56 -5.88 -8.32
C ALA A 19 14.42 -6.88 -8.10
N ARG A 20 14.50 -7.70 -7.02
CA ARG A 20 13.41 -8.64 -6.69
C ARG A 20 12.13 -7.91 -6.31
N TYR A 21 12.22 -6.83 -5.53
CA TYR A 21 11.04 -6.03 -5.19
C TYR A 21 10.41 -5.39 -6.42
N GLN A 22 11.21 -4.90 -7.36
CA GLN A 22 10.70 -4.36 -8.62
C GLN A 22 9.95 -5.42 -9.42
N VAL A 23 10.54 -6.61 -9.60
CA VAL A 23 9.87 -7.73 -10.30
C VAL A 23 8.56 -8.11 -9.63
N MET A 24 8.52 -8.13 -8.29
CA MET A 24 7.27 -8.42 -7.57
C MET A 24 6.23 -7.32 -7.74
N PHE A 25 6.64 -6.05 -7.75
CA PHE A 25 5.75 -4.91 -7.99
C PHE A 25 5.14 -5.00 -9.40
N ASP A 26 5.97 -5.14 -10.43
CA ASP A 26 5.54 -5.24 -11.83
C ASP A 26 4.57 -6.42 -12.05
N ALA A 27 4.75 -7.52 -11.31
CA ALA A 27 3.93 -8.72 -11.43
C ALA A 27 2.62 -8.65 -10.64
N TYR A 28 2.51 -7.80 -9.61
CA TYR A 28 1.41 -7.86 -8.63
C TYR A 28 0.04 -7.54 -9.23
N ALA A 29 -0.01 -6.63 -10.20
CA ALA A 29 -1.26 -6.21 -10.85
C ALA A 29 -1.69 -7.10 -12.04
N LEU A 30 -0.84 -8.06 -12.47
CA LEU A 30 -1.11 -8.89 -13.64
C LEU A 30 -2.34 -9.79 -13.42
N GLY A 31 -3.42 -9.51 -14.15
CA GLY A 31 -4.69 -10.27 -14.05
C GLY A 31 -5.51 -9.97 -12.79
N GLY A 32 -5.18 -8.89 -12.07
CA GLY A 32 -5.84 -8.48 -10.84
C GLY A 32 -7.12 -7.66 -11.04
N ASN A 33 -7.70 -7.22 -9.92
CA ASN A 33 -8.84 -6.30 -9.87
C ASN A 33 -8.49 -4.96 -10.57
N SER A 34 -9.43 -4.37 -11.32
CA SER A 34 -9.21 -3.10 -12.04
C SER A 34 -8.75 -1.95 -11.16
N ALA A 35 -9.20 -1.89 -9.90
CA ALA A 35 -8.74 -0.90 -8.93
C ALA A 35 -7.25 -1.12 -8.56
N VAL A 36 -6.81 -2.38 -8.41
CA VAL A 36 -5.39 -2.70 -8.13
C VAL A 36 -4.51 -2.28 -9.30
N VAL A 37 -4.96 -2.52 -10.54
CA VAL A 37 -4.26 -2.07 -11.75
C VAL A 37 -4.12 -0.54 -11.77
N LYS A 38 -5.19 0.21 -11.47
CA LYS A 38 -5.15 1.67 -11.41
C LYS A 38 -4.18 2.21 -10.36
N ILE A 39 -4.14 1.61 -9.17
CA ILE A 39 -3.16 1.98 -8.13
C ILE A 39 -1.74 1.69 -8.62
N HIS A 40 -1.50 0.52 -9.21
CA HIS A 40 -0.20 0.15 -9.74
C HIS A 40 0.28 1.16 -10.79
N ASP A 41 -0.59 1.51 -11.74
CA ASP A 41 -0.28 2.49 -12.79
C ASP A 41 0.02 3.86 -12.18
N ARG A 42 -0.79 4.30 -11.22
CA ARG A 42 -0.55 5.57 -10.52
C ARG A 42 0.78 5.59 -9.77
N ILE A 43 1.11 4.52 -9.03
CA ILE A 43 2.39 4.41 -8.32
C ILE A 43 3.55 4.48 -9.33
N SER A 44 3.39 3.85 -10.50
CA SER A 44 4.40 3.86 -11.56
C SER A 44 4.59 5.26 -12.17
N GLU A 45 3.51 6.03 -12.36
CA GLU A 45 3.56 7.44 -12.80
C GLU A 45 4.30 8.34 -11.79
N GLU A 46 4.03 8.14 -10.49
CA GLU A 46 4.63 8.89 -9.38
C GLU A 46 6.14 8.65 -9.26
N GLN A 47 6.60 7.42 -9.54
CA GLN A 47 8.03 7.11 -9.64
C GLN A 47 8.73 7.89 -10.78
N GLY A 48 8.00 8.30 -11.82
CA GLY A 48 8.53 9.09 -12.93
C GLY A 48 8.57 10.60 -12.72
N THR A 49 7.94 11.13 -11.66
CA THR A 49 7.70 12.58 -11.49
C THR A 49 8.28 13.19 -10.21
N GLY A 50 8.98 12.40 -9.39
CA GLY A 50 9.72 12.90 -8.22
C GLY A 50 9.21 12.41 -6.87
N ALA A 51 8.10 11.65 -6.84
CA ALA A 51 7.67 10.87 -5.68
C ALA A 51 8.39 9.50 -5.67
N GLU A 52 9.72 9.55 -5.75
CA GLU A 52 10.58 8.40 -5.99
C GLU A 52 10.44 7.37 -4.86
N LEU A 53 9.50 6.44 -5.00
CA LEU A 53 9.34 5.30 -4.10
C LEU A 53 10.42 4.29 -4.46
N ARG A 54 11.15 3.81 -3.45
CA ARG A 54 11.98 2.63 -3.62
C ARG A 54 11.10 1.43 -4.04
N PRO A 55 11.64 0.44 -4.76
CA PRO A 55 10.86 -0.73 -5.18
C PRO A 55 10.15 -1.46 -4.03
N ASP A 56 10.78 -1.57 -2.86
CA ASP A 56 10.12 -2.16 -1.67
C ASP A 56 8.96 -1.31 -1.16
N ALA A 57 9.08 0.02 -1.22
CA ALA A 57 8.04 0.95 -0.81
C ALA A 57 6.85 0.92 -1.77
N ALA A 58 7.12 0.88 -3.08
CA ALA A 58 6.10 0.75 -4.12
C ALA A 58 5.31 -0.55 -3.98
N LEU A 59 6.01 -1.68 -3.82
CA LEU A 59 5.35 -2.97 -3.56
C LEU A 59 4.57 -2.95 -2.24
N PHE A 60 5.17 -2.42 -1.16
CA PHE A 60 4.50 -2.34 0.14
C PHE A 60 3.21 -1.51 0.06
N LEU A 61 3.25 -0.35 -0.60
CA LEU A 61 2.09 0.51 -0.78
C LEU A 61 1.00 -0.18 -1.60
N LEU A 62 1.36 -0.81 -2.72
CA LEU A 62 0.40 -1.52 -3.57
C LEU A 62 -0.27 -2.69 -2.85
N VAL A 63 0.51 -3.51 -2.14
CA VAL A 63 0.00 -4.66 -1.36
C VAL A 63 -0.91 -4.17 -0.24
N ASN A 64 -0.51 -3.14 0.51
CA ASN A 64 -1.35 -2.60 1.57
C ASN A 64 -2.62 -1.98 1.00
N ALA A 65 -2.56 -1.27 -0.12
CA ALA A 65 -3.75 -0.71 -0.73
C ALA A 65 -4.72 -1.81 -1.21
N ASP A 66 -4.23 -2.89 -1.82
CA ASP A 66 -5.05 -4.06 -2.17
C ASP A 66 -5.73 -4.66 -0.92
N HIS A 67 -4.96 -4.95 0.12
CA HIS A 67 -5.47 -5.66 1.29
C HIS A 67 -6.30 -4.80 2.26
N MET A 68 -5.98 -3.52 2.37
CA MET A 68 -6.60 -2.58 3.31
C MET A 68 -7.76 -1.83 2.67
N LEU A 69 -7.62 -1.38 1.41
CA LEU A 69 -8.62 -0.54 0.76
C LEU A 69 -9.51 -1.32 -0.20
N ILE A 70 -8.97 -2.31 -0.92
CA ILE A 70 -9.69 -2.94 -2.03
C ILE A 70 -10.44 -4.20 -1.61
N ARG A 71 -9.71 -5.20 -1.11
CA ARG A 71 -10.28 -6.51 -0.75
C ARG A 71 -11.45 -6.43 0.22
N PRO A 72 -11.48 -5.57 1.25
CA PRO A 72 -12.64 -5.51 2.15
C PRO A 72 -13.94 -5.11 1.44
N HIS A 73 -13.84 -4.39 0.31
CA HIS A 73 -14.98 -3.84 -0.41
C HIS A 73 -15.31 -4.60 -1.71
N THR A 74 -14.35 -5.35 -2.27
CA THR A 74 -14.55 -6.09 -3.52
C THR A 74 -14.68 -7.60 -3.32
N SER A 75 -14.39 -8.10 -2.12
CA SER A 75 -14.59 -9.52 -1.80
C SER A 75 -16.03 -9.72 -1.36
N SER A 76 -16.85 -10.35 -2.21
CA SER A 76 -17.87 -11.24 -1.65
C SER A 76 -17.09 -12.30 -0.87
N LEU A 77 -17.30 -12.39 0.45
CA LEU A 77 -16.90 -13.56 1.26
C LEU A 77 -17.67 -14.77 0.71
N SER A 78 -17.23 -15.25 -0.45
CA SER A 78 -17.88 -16.31 -1.19
C SER A 78 -17.51 -17.61 -0.48
N ASN A 79 -18.39 -18.06 0.42
CA ASN A 79 -18.40 -19.41 0.98
C ASN A 79 -17.05 -19.91 1.52
N VAL A 80 -16.61 -19.32 2.63
CA VAL A 80 -15.64 -19.98 3.50
C VAL A 80 -16.42 -21.00 4.33
N SER A 81 -16.46 -22.27 3.89
CA SER A 81 -17.27 -23.35 4.49
C SER A 81 -16.90 -23.74 5.93
N TRP A 82 -15.86 -23.14 6.50
CA TRP A 82 -15.42 -23.34 7.88
C TRP A 82 -15.73 -22.16 8.81
N LEU A 83 -16.31 -21.06 8.30
CA LEU A 83 -16.88 -20.04 9.16
C LEU A 83 -18.25 -20.55 9.67
N PRO A 84 -18.54 -20.48 11.00
CA PRO A 84 -19.72 -21.12 11.59
C PRO A 84 -21.07 -20.64 11.10
N ASP A 85 -21.11 -19.53 10.36
CA ASP A 85 -22.26 -19.03 9.62
C ASP A 85 -21.71 -18.20 8.45
N PRO A 86 -22.38 -18.12 7.29
CA PRO A 86 -22.04 -17.13 6.29
C PRO A 86 -22.21 -15.77 6.95
N VAL A 87 -21.10 -15.15 7.35
CA VAL A 87 -21.14 -13.78 7.82
C VAL A 87 -21.59 -12.97 6.62
N GLU A 88 -22.85 -12.56 6.59
CA GLU A 88 -23.34 -11.45 5.77
C GLU A 88 -22.62 -10.17 6.24
N SER A 89 -21.30 -10.12 6.06
CA SER A 89 -20.46 -8.95 6.34
C SER A 89 -19.59 -8.56 5.17
N ALA A 90 -19.87 -9.10 3.98
CA ALA A 90 -19.76 -8.21 2.83
C ALA A 90 -20.85 -7.16 3.06
N VAL A 91 -20.55 -6.15 3.88
CA VAL A 91 -21.22 -4.87 3.78
C VAL A 91 -20.98 -4.51 2.32
N SER A 92 -21.95 -4.84 1.47
CA SER A 92 -22.06 -4.26 0.15
C SER A 92 -22.38 -2.82 0.43
N VAL A 93 -21.37 -2.09 0.90
CA VAL A 93 -21.39 -0.67 0.77
C VAL A 93 -21.20 -0.53 -0.72
N GLU A 94 -22.31 -0.32 -1.42
CA GLU A 94 -22.31 0.39 -2.67
C GLU A 94 -21.68 1.76 -2.35
N HIS A 95 -20.37 1.80 -2.24
CA HIS A 95 -19.60 3.03 -2.27
C HIS A 95 -19.80 3.53 -3.70
N VAL A 96 -20.85 4.32 -3.90
CA VAL A 96 -20.85 5.36 -4.92
C VAL A 96 -19.50 6.05 -4.73
N ASP A 97 -18.62 5.94 -5.73
CA ASP A 97 -17.25 6.46 -5.73
C ASP A 97 -16.14 5.60 -5.07
N PHE A 98 -16.33 4.29 -4.90
CA PHE A 98 -15.29 3.37 -4.36
C PHE A 98 -13.88 3.57 -4.96
N GLU A 99 -13.78 3.56 -6.28
CA GLU A 99 -12.48 3.74 -6.94
C GLU A 99 -11.90 5.15 -6.68
N ALA A 100 -12.75 6.18 -6.59
CA ALA A 100 -12.29 7.52 -6.27
C ALA A 100 -11.76 7.61 -4.84
N ASN A 101 -12.44 7.00 -3.87
CA ASN A 101 -11.99 6.92 -2.48
C ASN A 101 -10.63 6.20 -2.36
N VAL A 102 -10.44 5.13 -3.13
CA VAL A 102 -9.15 4.41 -3.20
C VAL A 102 -8.03 5.31 -3.74
N MET A 103 -8.31 6.08 -4.80
CA MET A 103 -7.33 7.02 -5.36
C MET A 103 -7.06 8.21 -4.43
N GLU A 104 -8.09 8.73 -3.75
CA GLU A 104 -7.95 9.78 -2.75
C GLU A 104 -7.08 9.32 -1.56
N ALA A 105 -7.32 8.11 -1.06
CA ALA A 105 -6.50 7.50 -0.02
C ALA A 105 -5.02 7.36 -0.44
N LEU A 106 -4.77 6.95 -1.68
CA LEU A 106 -3.42 6.88 -2.24
C LEU A 106 -2.75 8.26 -2.25
N SER A 107 -3.45 9.29 -2.74
CA SER A 107 -2.97 10.68 -2.74
C SER A 107 -2.63 11.17 -1.33
N ILE A 108 -3.51 10.94 -0.34
CA ILE A 108 -3.27 11.33 1.05
C ILE A 108 -1.98 10.69 1.60
N ILE A 109 -1.75 9.41 1.34
CA ILE A 109 -0.54 8.72 1.81
C ILE A 109 0.72 9.32 1.16
N LEU A 110 0.68 9.58 -0.15
CA LEU A 110 1.80 10.16 -0.88
C LEU A 110 2.11 11.59 -0.40
N GLU A 111 1.08 12.43 -0.30
CA GLU A 111 1.18 13.82 0.18
C GLU A 111 1.69 13.89 1.63
N SER A 112 1.25 13.00 2.51
CA SER A 112 1.73 12.94 3.90
C SER A 112 3.24 12.67 4.00
N MET A 113 3.81 11.91 3.05
CA MET A 113 5.26 11.72 2.98
C MET A 113 5.99 12.95 2.42
N ASP A 114 5.35 13.76 1.58
CA ASP A 114 5.88 15.07 1.15
C ASP A 114 5.87 16.08 2.29
N GLU A 115 4.77 16.17 3.03
CA GLU A 115 4.62 17.09 4.17
C GLU A 115 5.60 16.79 5.31
N ALA A 116 5.96 15.52 5.52
CA ALA A 116 6.95 15.12 6.51
C ALA A 116 8.40 15.22 6.04
N ASP A 117 8.66 15.70 4.81
CA ASP A 117 10.00 15.81 4.22
C ASP A 117 10.76 14.47 4.29
N GLU A 118 10.06 13.37 4.00
CA GLU A 118 10.64 12.04 4.06
C GLU A 118 11.78 11.89 3.03
N PRO A 119 12.95 11.32 3.42
CA PRO A 119 14.08 11.18 2.51
C PRO A 119 13.72 10.44 1.23
N ARG A 120 14.13 11.00 0.09
CA ARG A 120 13.97 10.38 -1.22
C ARG A 120 15.24 9.58 -1.60
N PRO A 121 15.11 8.39 -2.22
CA PRO A 121 13.86 7.70 -2.51
C PRO A 121 13.21 7.12 -1.24
N ARG A 122 11.88 7.23 -1.15
CA ARG A 122 11.11 6.88 0.05
C ARG A 122 11.14 5.38 0.30
N SER A 123 11.34 5.00 1.55
CA SER A 123 11.35 3.59 1.98
C SER A 123 9.95 3.09 2.37
N SER A 124 9.78 1.77 2.45
CA SER A 124 8.57 1.14 3.00
C SER A 124 8.23 1.64 4.41
N HIS A 125 9.24 2.01 5.20
CA HIS A 125 9.03 2.57 6.53
C HIS A 125 8.42 3.99 6.50
N ALA A 126 8.77 4.81 5.50
CA ALA A 126 8.11 6.11 5.28
C ALA A 126 6.64 5.92 4.91
N VAL A 127 6.34 4.93 4.05
CA VAL A 127 4.95 4.57 3.69
C VAL A 127 4.16 4.13 4.93
N MET A 128 4.75 3.26 5.76
CA MET A 128 4.11 2.79 7.00
C MET A 128 3.77 3.96 7.93
N ARG A 129 4.70 4.89 8.14
CA ARG A 129 4.46 6.10 8.96
C ARG A 129 3.38 7.00 8.38
N ALA A 130 3.32 7.15 7.06
CA ALA A 130 2.27 7.93 6.40
C ALA A 130 0.89 7.29 6.59
N ILE A 131 0.78 5.97 6.43
CA ILE A 131 -0.47 5.24 6.72
C ILE A 131 -0.88 5.42 8.18
N GLU A 132 0.03 5.25 9.13
CA GLU A 132 -0.25 5.42 10.57
C GLU A 132 -0.72 6.85 10.89
N ARG A 133 -0.10 7.87 10.29
CA ARG A 133 -0.45 9.27 10.51
C ARG A 133 -1.81 9.63 9.94
N GLU A 134 -2.10 9.14 8.74
CA GLU A 134 -3.32 9.48 8.01
C GLU A 134 -4.47 8.51 8.30
N TRP A 135 -4.26 7.51 9.16
CA TRP A 135 -5.27 6.52 9.55
C TRP A 135 -6.64 7.15 9.88
N PRO A 136 -6.74 8.26 10.64
CA PRO A 136 -8.04 8.89 10.91
C PRO A 136 -8.76 9.40 9.65
N LYS A 137 -8.04 9.96 8.68
CA LYS A 137 -8.61 10.44 7.41
C LYS A 137 -9.02 9.26 6.53
N LEU A 138 -8.16 8.23 6.44
CA LEU A 138 -8.45 7.00 5.71
C LEU A 138 -9.71 6.32 6.26
N ALA A 139 -9.80 6.19 7.59
CA ALA A 139 -10.98 5.63 8.26
C ALA A 139 -12.26 6.44 7.94
N GLN A 140 -12.17 7.77 7.85
CA GLN A 140 -13.30 8.61 7.45
C GLN A 140 -13.74 8.34 6.00
N ILE A 141 -12.80 8.26 5.06
CA ILE A 141 -13.08 8.00 3.63
C ILE A 141 -13.81 6.67 3.43
N PHE A 142 -13.38 5.63 4.15
CA PHE A 142 -13.96 4.28 4.02
C PHE A 142 -15.03 3.96 5.06
N SER A 143 -15.41 4.94 5.89
CA SER A 143 -16.37 4.75 7.00
C SER A 143 -16.01 3.59 7.94
N TRP A 144 -14.72 3.42 8.24
CA TRP A 144 -14.24 2.46 9.23
C TRP A 144 -14.43 3.02 10.64
N ALA A 145 -15.03 2.21 11.52
CA ALA A 145 -15.37 2.57 12.90
C ALA A 145 -14.23 2.31 13.89
#